data_AF-A0A938FM26-F1
#
_entry.id   AF-A0A938FM26-F1
#
_cell.length_a   1.000
_cell.length_b   1.000
_cell.length_c   1.000
_cell.angle_alpha   90.00
_cell.angle_beta   90.00
_cell.angle_gamma   90.00
#
_symmetry.space_group_name_H-M   'P 1'
#
loop_
_entity.id
_entity.type
_entity.pdbx_description
1 polymer ?
#
loop_
_entity_poly.entity_id
_entity_poly.type
_entity_poly.pdbx_seq_one_letter_code
_entity_poly.pdbx_strand_id
1 'polypeptide(L)'
;MLTEADCRLVLFTCIEPADPFWSAQISDHGAQAVYHYITSKNHYSEKNSLPIIREKLNKTNLLKVRTEIENSNSVFITPRDLDWPIGVDDLPNPPIGLLLKGNRKILDTLRSSISIVGSRKPTSYGVSSAKYLATQAAKADFTVVSGGAHGIDTAAHISTLSLGKKTICILAGGFNHLYPVENLKLFDQITRKGLLISEVMPSVSSQPFRFLVRNRLIAAISRATVVIEAEYVSGSIRTARDAAEIFRPVFAVPGEISSPLSEGCHRLISERVADIATSFDEILELITPIH
;
A
#
# COMPACT_ATOMS: atom_id res chain seq x y z
N MET A 1 30.90 1.12 10.62
CA MET A 1 30.33 0.55 9.38
C MET A 1 28.82 0.68 9.47
N LEU A 2 28.14 0.96 8.36
CA LEU A 2 26.68 1.04 8.32
C LEU A 2 26.08 -0.34 8.51
N THR A 3 25.01 -0.45 9.30
CA THR A 3 24.24 -1.69 9.45
C THR A 3 23.35 -1.94 8.22
N GLU A 4 22.81 -3.14 8.06
CA GLU A 4 21.80 -3.43 7.02
C GLU A 4 20.63 -2.43 7.06
N ALA A 5 20.15 -2.09 8.27
CA ALA A 5 19.04 -1.15 8.43
C ALA A 5 19.43 0.27 8.00
N ASP A 6 20.66 0.71 8.31
CA ASP A 6 21.19 1.99 7.83
C ASP A 6 21.29 2.02 6.30
N CYS A 7 21.82 0.95 5.70
CA CYS A 7 21.93 0.82 4.25
C CYS A 7 20.55 0.81 3.58
N ARG A 8 19.56 0.08 4.14
CA ARG A 8 18.17 0.11 3.66
C ARG A 8 17.59 1.51 3.70
N LEU A 9 17.75 2.21 4.83
CA LEU A 9 17.22 3.56 4.98
C LEU A 9 17.85 4.53 3.98
N VAL A 10 19.16 4.44 3.76
CA VAL A 10 19.85 5.26 2.76
C VAL A 10 19.39 4.93 1.34
N LEU A 11 19.30 3.65 0.97
CA LEU A 11 18.82 3.23 -0.36
C LEU A 11 17.35 3.64 -0.58
N PHE A 12 16.51 3.51 0.44
CA PHE A 12 15.11 3.94 0.45
C PHE A 12 14.94 5.44 0.12
N THR A 13 15.92 6.28 0.48
CA THR A 13 15.88 7.72 0.11
C THR A 13 16.26 7.99 -1.35
N CYS A 14 17.00 7.07 -1.97
CA CYS A 14 17.67 7.30 -3.26
C CYS A 14 16.97 6.61 -4.44
N ILE A 15 16.40 5.44 -4.19
CA ILE A 15 15.81 4.54 -5.18
C ILE A 15 14.30 4.71 -5.17
N GLU A 16 13.70 4.86 -6.36
CA GLU A 16 12.24 4.96 -6.45
C GLU A 16 11.59 3.61 -6.10
N PRO A 17 10.45 3.63 -5.39
CA PRO A 17 9.67 2.43 -5.12
C PRO A 17 9.37 1.62 -6.38
N ALA A 18 9.40 0.30 -6.25
CA ALA A 18 9.15 -0.67 -7.33
C ALA A 18 10.12 -0.62 -8.52
N ASP A 19 11.31 -0.02 -8.39
CA ASP A 19 12.35 -0.18 -9.43
C ASP A 19 12.74 -1.66 -9.55
N PRO A 20 12.51 -2.32 -10.70
CA PRO A 20 12.69 -3.76 -10.79
C PRO A 20 14.14 -4.21 -10.62
N PHE A 21 15.08 -3.42 -11.13
CA PHE A 21 16.49 -3.76 -11.06
C PHE A 21 16.98 -3.67 -9.63
N TRP A 22 16.72 -2.54 -8.96
CA TRP A 22 17.22 -2.35 -7.59
C TRP A 22 16.51 -3.23 -6.57
N SER A 23 15.21 -3.49 -6.76
CA SER A 23 14.47 -4.42 -5.90
C SER A 23 15.07 -5.82 -5.98
N ALA A 24 15.34 -6.33 -7.19
CA ALA A 24 16.01 -7.62 -7.38
C ALA A 24 17.40 -7.64 -6.74
N GLN A 25 18.21 -6.61 -6.97
CA GLN A 25 19.56 -6.53 -6.38
C GLN A 25 19.54 -6.58 -4.84
N ILE A 26 18.61 -5.86 -4.20
CA ILE A 26 18.48 -5.84 -2.74
C ILE A 26 17.94 -7.17 -2.21
N SER A 27 17.02 -7.82 -2.94
CA SER A 27 16.51 -9.15 -2.60
C SER A 27 17.63 -10.20 -2.64
N ASP A 28 18.41 -10.22 -3.72
CA ASP A 28 19.42 -11.25 -3.97
C ASP A 28 20.66 -11.11 -3.08
N HIS A 29 21.07 -9.87 -2.77
CA HIS A 29 22.37 -9.61 -2.12
C HIS A 29 22.25 -8.94 -0.74
N GLY A 30 21.08 -8.41 -0.38
CA GLY A 30 20.90 -7.57 0.80
C GLY A 30 21.32 -6.11 0.57
N ALA A 31 20.78 -5.21 1.37
CA ALA A 31 20.96 -3.77 1.18
C ALA A 31 22.39 -3.30 1.48
N GLN A 32 23.05 -3.92 2.46
CA GLN A 32 24.43 -3.58 2.78
C GLN A 32 25.38 -3.88 1.62
N ALA A 33 25.23 -5.05 0.96
CA ALA A 33 26.03 -5.40 -0.21
C ALA A 33 25.74 -4.44 -1.37
N VAL A 34 24.47 -4.19 -1.69
CA VAL A 34 24.06 -3.26 -2.76
C VAL A 34 24.60 -1.84 -2.52
N TYR A 35 24.53 -1.34 -1.28
CA TYR A 35 25.13 -0.05 -0.92
C TYR A 35 26.63 -0.01 -1.23
N HIS A 36 27.37 -1.07 -0.88
CA HIS A 36 28.79 -1.18 -1.20
C HIS A 36 29.04 -1.31 -2.72
N TYR A 37 28.20 -2.04 -3.44
CA TYR A 37 28.30 -2.18 -4.88
C TYR A 37 28.06 -0.86 -5.62
N ILE A 38 27.09 -0.06 -5.19
CA ILE A 38 26.85 1.27 -5.78
C ILE A 38 28.03 2.21 -5.47
N THR A 39 28.56 2.19 -4.25
CA THR A 39 29.68 3.08 -3.87
C THR A 39 31.01 2.63 -4.47
N SER A 40 31.20 1.34 -4.72
CA SER A 40 32.35 0.79 -5.44
C SER A 40 32.20 0.98 -6.96
N LYS A 41 33.27 1.35 -7.67
CA LYS A 41 33.17 1.71 -9.10
C LYS A 41 33.00 0.52 -10.06
N ASN A 42 33.13 -0.72 -9.58
CA ASN A 42 33.40 -1.88 -10.47
C ASN A 42 32.28 -2.95 -10.53
N HIS A 43 31.20 -2.85 -9.75
CA HIS A 43 30.22 -3.93 -9.67
C HIS A 43 29.09 -3.82 -10.71
N TYR A 44 28.49 -2.65 -10.85
CA TYR A 44 27.40 -2.42 -11.81
C TYR A 44 27.94 -1.86 -13.14
N SER A 45 27.59 -2.50 -14.26
CA SER A 45 27.77 -1.95 -15.60
C SER A 45 26.79 -0.80 -15.87
N GLU A 46 26.88 -0.15 -17.05
CA GLU A 46 26.17 1.10 -17.41
C GLU A 46 24.63 1.04 -17.27
N LYS A 47 24.13 1.14 -16.04
CA LYS A 47 22.71 1.35 -15.74
C LYS A 47 22.44 2.85 -15.72
N ASN A 48 21.49 3.31 -16.53
CA ASN A 48 21.15 4.74 -16.65
C ASN A 48 20.81 5.42 -15.31
N SER A 49 20.24 4.69 -14.35
CA SER A 49 19.90 5.22 -13.01
C SER A 49 21.10 5.31 -12.05
N LEU A 50 22.18 4.56 -12.30
CA LEU A 50 23.31 4.43 -11.37
C LEU A 50 24.02 5.76 -11.08
N PRO A 51 24.32 6.64 -12.06
CA PRO A 51 24.92 7.95 -11.78
C PRO A 51 24.04 8.81 -10.87
N ILE A 52 22.74 8.84 -11.12
CA ILE A 52 21.76 9.60 -10.33
C ILE A 52 21.70 9.08 -8.89
N ILE A 53 21.64 7.76 -8.71
CA ILE A 53 21.61 7.14 -7.37
C ILE A 53 22.91 7.40 -6.62
N ARG A 54 24.08 7.27 -7.27
CA ARG A 54 25.38 7.62 -6.67
C ARG A 54 25.43 9.07 -6.21
N GLU A 55 24.92 10.00 -7.02
CA GLU A 55 24.86 11.41 -6.65
C GLU A 55 23.98 11.64 -5.41
N LYS A 56 22.78 11.04 -5.38
CA LYS A 56 21.88 11.11 -4.22
C LYS A 56 22.53 10.49 -2.97
N LEU A 57 23.16 9.33 -3.10
CA LEU A 57 23.86 8.65 -1.99
C LEU A 57 24.95 9.53 -1.40
N ASN A 58 25.78 10.15 -2.23
CA ASN A 58 26.86 11.04 -1.78
C ASN A 58 26.34 12.28 -1.05
N LYS A 59 25.13 12.75 -1.40
CA LYS A 59 24.47 13.89 -0.73
C LYS A 59 23.67 13.47 0.52
N THR A 60 23.42 12.17 0.69
CA THR A 60 22.59 11.66 1.79
C THR A 60 23.34 11.71 3.10
N ASN A 61 22.78 12.40 4.08
CA ASN A 61 23.29 12.42 5.44
C ASN A 61 22.32 11.65 6.35
N LEU A 62 22.78 10.53 6.88
CA LEU A 62 21.94 9.61 7.67
C LEU A 62 21.34 10.28 8.93
N LEU A 63 22.06 11.19 9.58
CA LEU A 63 21.52 11.93 10.72
C LEU A 63 20.34 12.80 10.30
N LYS A 64 20.46 13.53 9.18
CA LYS A 64 19.35 14.34 8.65
C LYS A 64 18.14 13.49 8.27
N VAL A 65 18.36 12.32 7.66
CA VAL A 65 17.31 11.37 7.30
C VAL A 65 16.58 10.86 8.55
N ARG A 66 17.31 10.50 9.61
CA ARG A 66 16.72 10.07 10.89
C ARG A 66 15.94 11.20 11.57
N THR A 67 16.50 12.41 11.60
CA THR A 67 15.81 13.60 12.12
C THR A 67 14.53 13.91 11.36
N GLU A 68 14.48 13.73 10.03
CA GLU A 68 13.25 13.89 9.25
C GLU A 68 12.16 12.89 9.68
N ILE A 69 12.54 11.63 9.87
CA ILE A 69 11.63 10.57 10.34
C ILE A 69 11.10 10.91 11.73
N GLU A 70 11.98 11.26 12.67
CA GLU A 70 11.63 11.69 14.03
C GLU A 70 10.68 12.89 14.03
N ASN A 71 11.00 13.95 13.29
CA ASN A 71 10.17 15.17 13.20
C ASN A 71 8.78 14.90 12.62
N SER A 72 8.66 13.92 11.73
CA SER A 72 7.37 13.53 11.17
C SER A 72 6.52 12.64 12.10
N ASN A 73 7.07 12.27 13.27
CA ASN A 73 6.51 11.28 14.21
C ASN A 73 6.24 9.93 13.52
N SER A 74 7.19 9.48 12.70
CA SER A 74 7.11 8.19 12.02
C SER A 74 8.26 7.27 12.39
N VAL A 75 8.13 6.00 12.01
CA VAL A 75 9.12 4.96 12.27
C VAL A 75 9.41 4.22 10.98
N PHE A 76 10.70 4.03 10.68
CA PHE A 76 11.14 3.20 9.57
C PHE A 76 11.28 1.75 10.02
N ILE A 77 10.68 0.84 9.27
CA ILE A 77 10.77 -0.61 9.47
C ILE A 77 11.31 -1.29 8.21
N THR A 78 11.90 -2.46 8.41
CA THR A 78 12.58 -3.28 7.40
C THR A 78 12.12 -4.73 7.49
N PRO A 79 12.45 -5.59 6.51
CA PRO A 79 12.19 -7.03 6.60
C PRO A 79 12.82 -7.76 7.81
N ARG A 80 13.71 -7.09 8.56
CA ARG A 80 14.29 -7.63 9.79
C ARG A 80 13.46 -7.33 11.05
N ASP A 81 12.47 -6.43 10.95
CA ASP A 81 11.55 -6.15 12.03
C ASP A 81 10.53 -7.29 12.17
N LEU A 82 10.22 -7.70 13.41
CA LEU A 82 9.34 -8.85 13.69
C LEU A 82 7.91 -8.67 13.21
N ASP A 83 7.45 -7.43 13.11
CA ASP A 83 6.11 -7.04 12.66
C ASP A 83 6.10 -6.55 11.21
N TRP A 84 7.16 -6.85 10.43
CA TRP A 84 7.19 -6.62 9.00
C TRP A 84 5.97 -7.28 8.34
N PRO A 85 5.20 -6.56 7.50
CA PRO A 85 4.03 -7.11 6.83
C PRO A 85 4.45 -8.07 5.71
N ILE A 86 4.76 -9.33 6.05
CA ILE A 86 5.31 -10.35 5.14
C ILE A 86 4.60 -10.48 3.78
N GLY A 87 3.30 -10.13 3.70
CA GLY A 87 2.58 -10.14 2.43
C GLY A 87 3.18 -9.23 1.35
N VAL A 88 3.92 -8.18 1.72
CA VAL A 88 4.60 -7.30 0.75
C VAL A 88 5.85 -7.93 0.11
N ASP A 89 6.35 -9.04 0.68
CA ASP A 89 7.49 -9.77 0.12
C ASP A 89 7.07 -10.66 -1.06
N ASP A 90 5.77 -10.96 -1.19
CA ASP A 90 5.21 -11.71 -2.33
C ASP A 90 5.19 -10.87 -3.63
N LEU A 91 5.44 -9.55 -3.53
CA LEU A 91 5.47 -8.65 -4.68
C LEU A 91 6.70 -8.92 -5.56
N PRO A 92 6.59 -8.78 -6.90
CA PRO A 92 7.75 -8.88 -7.79
C PRO A 92 8.86 -7.88 -7.46
N ASN A 93 8.46 -6.70 -6.96
CA ASN A 93 9.36 -5.63 -6.53
C ASN A 93 9.00 -5.26 -5.08
N PRO A 94 9.52 -6.00 -4.08
CA PRO A 94 9.19 -5.78 -2.68
C PRO A 94 9.80 -4.46 -2.17
N PRO A 95 9.16 -3.80 -1.19
CA PRO A 95 9.65 -2.53 -0.67
C PRO A 95 11.00 -2.67 0.06
N ILE A 96 11.91 -1.71 -0.15
CA ILE A 96 13.22 -1.66 0.56
C ILE A 96 13.03 -1.55 2.08
N GLY A 97 11.99 -0.82 2.47
CA GLY A 97 11.50 -0.63 3.83
C GLY A 97 10.18 0.14 3.79
N LEU A 98 9.56 0.35 4.94
CA LEU A 98 8.29 1.08 5.06
C LEU A 98 8.41 2.11 6.16
N LEU A 99 7.79 3.26 5.95
CA LEU A 99 7.58 4.26 6.98
C LEU A 99 6.16 4.15 7.54
N LEU A 100 6.06 4.24 8.86
CA LEU A 100 4.83 4.04 9.62
C LEU A 100 4.52 5.29 10.46
N LYS A 101 3.28 5.77 10.44
CA LYS A 101 2.82 6.86 11.31
C LYS A 101 1.47 6.52 11.94
N GLY A 102 1.43 6.45 13.27
CA GLY A 102 0.26 6.03 14.04
C GLY A 102 0.53 4.75 14.83
N ASN A 103 -0.48 3.88 14.97
CA ASN A 103 -0.39 2.69 15.81
C ASN A 103 0.25 1.49 15.07
N ARG A 104 1.57 1.31 15.24
CA ARG A 104 2.36 0.20 14.65
C ARG A 104 1.79 -1.19 14.96
N LYS A 105 1.17 -1.40 16.14
CA LYS A 105 0.60 -2.70 16.55
C LYS A 105 -0.56 -3.19 15.67
N ILE A 106 -1.08 -2.37 14.76
CA ILE A 106 -2.09 -2.80 13.79
C ILE A 106 -1.50 -3.78 12.76
N LEU A 107 -0.17 -3.79 12.57
CA LEU A 107 0.47 -4.78 11.70
C LEU A 107 0.23 -6.23 12.18
N ASP A 108 0.09 -6.44 13.49
CA ASP A 108 -0.21 -7.76 14.08
C ASP A 108 -1.58 -8.32 13.66
N THR A 109 -2.50 -7.46 13.19
CA THR A 109 -3.84 -7.87 12.77
C THR A 109 -3.99 -8.13 11.28
N LEU A 110 -2.91 -8.07 10.51
CA LEU A 110 -2.96 -8.27 9.05
C LEU A 110 -3.40 -9.66 8.62
N ARG A 111 -3.35 -10.67 9.52
CA ARG A 111 -3.94 -11.99 9.26
C ARG A 111 -5.46 -11.95 9.03
N SER A 112 -6.13 -10.95 9.59
CA SER A 112 -7.55 -10.67 9.40
C SER A 112 -7.67 -9.28 8.79
N SER A 113 -7.45 -9.16 7.49
CA SER A 113 -7.44 -7.88 6.79
C SER A 113 -8.05 -7.97 5.40
N ILE A 114 -8.72 -6.90 4.99
CA ILE A 114 -9.23 -6.74 3.62
C ILE A 114 -8.86 -5.37 3.08
N SER A 115 -8.50 -5.33 1.80
CA SER A 115 -8.37 -4.09 1.06
C SER A 115 -9.70 -3.73 0.43
N ILE A 116 -10.16 -2.49 0.61
CA ILE A 116 -11.34 -1.96 -0.10
C ILE A 116 -10.87 -0.81 -0.97
N VAL A 117 -11.04 -0.94 -2.28
CA VAL A 117 -10.60 0.05 -3.28
C VAL A 117 -11.69 0.30 -4.31
N GLY A 118 -11.65 1.43 -5.00
CA GLY A 118 -12.65 1.71 -6.02
C GLY A 118 -12.63 3.11 -6.60
N SER A 119 -13.77 3.52 -7.15
CA SER A 119 -13.94 4.80 -7.82
C SER A 119 -13.64 5.98 -6.88
N ARG A 120 -12.99 7.00 -7.46
CA ARG A 120 -12.79 8.30 -6.80
C ARG A 120 -14.04 9.18 -6.81
N LYS A 121 -14.99 8.87 -7.69
CA LYS A 121 -16.28 9.54 -7.85
C LYS A 121 -17.40 8.47 -7.89
N PRO A 122 -17.60 7.74 -6.79
CA PRO A 122 -18.58 6.65 -6.75
C PRO A 122 -20.00 7.18 -6.79
N THR A 123 -20.93 6.31 -7.19
CA THR A 123 -22.36 6.56 -7.05
C THR A 123 -22.79 6.45 -5.58
N SER A 124 -24.06 6.76 -5.29
CA SER A 124 -24.65 6.48 -3.97
C SER A 124 -24.59 4.99 -3.61
N TYR A 125 -24.75 4.11 -4.60
CA TYR A 125 -24.60 2.67 -4.45
C TYR A 125 -23.17 2.26 -4.11
N GLY A 126 -22.17 2.82 -4.80
CA GLY A 126 -20.76 2.57 -4.48
C GLY A 126 -20.42 3.00 -3.06
N VAL A 127 -20.87 4.19 -2.63
CA VAL A 127 -20.66 4.67 -1.26
C VAL A 127 -21.35 3.77 -0.24
N SER A 128 -22.61 3.38 -0.45
CA SER A 128 -23.33 2.50 0.49
C SER A 128 -22.69 1.12 0.58
N SER A 129 -22.23 0.57 -0.55
CA SER A 129 -21.54 -0.73 -0.62
C SER A 129 -20.20 -0.69 0.12
N ALA A 130 -19.39 0.36 -0.06
CA ALA A 130 -18.15 0.56 0.68
C ALA A 130 -18.38 0.68 2.18
N LYS A 131 -19.39 1.46 2.58
CA LYS A 131 -19.77 1.59 4.00
C LYS A 131 -20.22 0.26 4.58
N TYR A 132 -21.06 -0.49 3.87
CA TYR A 132 -21.57 -1.79 4.29
C TYR A 132 -20.42 -2.78 4.49
N LEU A 133 -19.59 -3.02 3.46
CA LEU A 133 -18.50 -3.98 3.53
C LEU A 133 -17.45 -3.62 4.59
N ALA A 134 -17.06 -2.35 4.67
CA ALA A 134 -16.13 -1.88 5.71
C ALA A 134 -16.71 -2.05 7.12
N THR A 135 -18.01 -1.79 7.30
CA THR A 135 -18.70 -1.98 8.59
C THR A 135 -18.74 -3.45 8.98
N GLN A 136 -19.07 -4.36 8.06
CA GLN A 136 -19.13 -5.79 8.35
C GLN A 136 -17.74 -6.34 8.67
N ALA A 137 -16.74 -6.01 7.86
CA ALA A 137 -15.35 -6.39 8.12
C ALA A 137 -14.87 -5.89 9.49
N ALA A 138 -15.09 -4.63 9.80
CA ALA A 138 -14.72 -4.05 11.09
C ALA A 138 -15.44 -4.71 12.28
N LYS A 139 -16.71 -5.10 12.13
CA LYS A 139 -17.47 -5.85 13.16
C LYS A 139 -16.91 -7.26 13.37
N ALA A 140 -16.40 -7.89 12.32
CA ALA A 140 -15.72 -9.17 12.37
C ALA A 140 -14.23 -9.06 12.78
N ASP A 141 -13.80 -7.90 13.29
CA ASP A 141 -12.41 -7.61 13.68
C ASP A 141 -11.37 -7.67 12.56
N PHE A 142 -11.81 -7.52 11.31
CA PHE A 142 -10.91 -7.34 10.17
C PHE A 142 -10.38 -5.90 10.12
N THR A 143 -9.09 -5.80 9.81
CA THR A 143 -8.43 -4.53 9.50
C THR A 143 -8.77 -4.11 8.09
N VAL A 144 -9.40 -2.95 7.93
CA VAL A 144 -9.69 -2.39 6.60
C VAL A 144 -8.48 -1.61 6.11
N VAL A 145 -7.97 -1.98 4.94
CA VAL A 145 -6.85 -1.32 4.27
C VAL A 145 -7.35 -0.58 3.04
N SER A 146 -6.86 0.65 2.81
CA SER A 146 -7.15 1.38 1.58
C SER A 146 -6.10 2.46 1.30
N GLY A 147 -6.29 3.24 0.24
CA GLY A 147 -5.34 4.23 -0.27
C GLY A 147 -5.62 5.68 0.10
N GLY A 148 -6.68 5.95 0.87
CA GLY A 148 -7.06 7.29 1.29
C GLY A 148 -7.45 8.25 0.16
N ALA A 149 -7.72 7.75 -1.06
CA ALA A 149 -8.24 8.58 -2.14
C ALA A 149 -9.67 9.06 -1.85
N HIS A 150 -10.20 9.98 -2.67
CA HIS A 150 -11.62 10.32 -2.62
C HIS A 150 -12.50 9.08 -2.91
N GLY A 151 -13.78 9.19 -2.56
CA GLY A 151 -14.77 8.17 -2.92
C GLY A 151 -14.70 6.93 -2.03
N ILE A 152 -14.50 5.77 -2.65
CA ILE A 152 -14.58 4.46 -2.00
C ILE A 152 -13.59 4.32 -0.84
N ASP A 153 -12.33 4.70 -1.05
CA ASP A 153 -11.29 4.65 -0.02
C ASP A 153 -11.68 5.48 1.22
N THR A 154 -12.10 6.73 1.02
CA THR A 154 -12.62 7.61 2.09
C THR A 154 -13.79 6.97 2.82
N ALA A 155 -14.78 6.41 2.09
CA ALA A 155 -15.97 5.81 2.68
C ALA A 155 -15.61 4.58 3.54
N ALA A 156 -14.67 3.75 3.10
CA ALA A 156 -14.20 2.58 3.83
C ALA A 156 -13.51 2.97 5.14
N HIS A 157 -12.58 3.93 5.10
CA HIS A 157 -11.88 4.41 6.30
C HIS A 157 -12.82 5.06 7.31
N ILE A 158 -13.71 5.96 6.86
CA ILE A 158 -14.66 6.64 7.76
C ILE A 158 -15.57 5.63 8.47
N SER A 159 -16.08 4.64 7.74
CA SER A 159 -16.99 3.62 8.31
C SER A 159 -16.28 2.73 9.33
N THR A 160 -15.02 2.42 9.09
CA THR A 160 -14.21 1.63 10.03
C THR A 160 -13.91 2.43 11.30
N LEU A 161 -13.52 3.70 11.15
CA LEU A 161 -13.19 4.58 12.27
C LEU A 161 -14.41 4.95 13.13
N SER A 162 -15.60 5.06 12.54
CA SER A 162 -16.84 5.37 13.29
C SER A 162 -17.21 4.26 14.29
N LEU A 163 -16.76 3.03 14.03
CA LEU A 163 -16.88 1.88 14.93
C LEU A 163 -15.73 1.78 15.95
N GLY A 164 -14.75 2.68 15.89
CA GLY A 164 -13.55 2.61 16.72
C GLY A 164 -12.63 1.43 16.36
N LYS A 165 -12.74 0.89 15.15
CA LYS A 165 -11.97 -0.27 14.67
C LYS A 165 -10.74 0.15 13.87
N LYS A 166 -9.89 -0.83 13.57
CA LYS A 166 -8.53 -0.64 13.02
C LYS A 166 -8.59 -0.44 11.50
N THR A 167 -7.88 0.56 11.01
CA THR A 167 -7.70 0.78 9.57
C THR A 167 -6.28 1.21 9.23
N ILE A 168 -5.81 0.81 8.05
CA ILE A 168 -4.50 1.17 7.51
C ILE A 168 -4.68 1.94 6.21
N CYS A 169 -4.11 3.14 6.11
CA CYS A 169 -4.04 3.89 4.86
C CYS A 169 -2.62 3.86 4.31
N ILE A 170 -2.43 3.24 3.16
CA ILE A 170 -1.17 3.29 2.43
C ILE A 170 -1.13 4.61 1.65
N LEU A 171 -0.03 5.36 1.61
CA LEU A 171 0.08 6.68 0.97
C LEU A 171 0.98 6.66 -0.26
N ALA A 172 0.65 7.46 -1.29
CA ALA A 172 1.47 7.61 -2.50
C ALA A 172 2.64 8.60 -2.33
N GLY A 173 2.63 9.38 -1.25
CA GLY A 173 3.66 10.34 -0.87
C GLY A 173 4.01 10.20 0.61
N GLY A 174 4.86 11.10 1.10
CA GLY A 174 5.29 11.15 2.49
C GLY A 174 4.29 11.86 3.40
N PHE A 175 4.48 11.72 4.71
CA PHE A 175 3.56 12.22 5.74
C PHE A 175 3.48 13.75 5.85
N ASN A 176 4.43 14.48 5.27
CA ASN A 176 4.43 15.95 5.29
C ASN A 176 3.64 16.53 4.11
N HIS A 177 3.27 15.71 3.12
CA HIS A 177 2.56 16.11 1.91
C HIS A 177 1.35 15.19 1.66
N LEU A 178 0.45 15.14 2.64
CA LEU A 178 -0.75 14.31 2.58
C LEU A 178 -1.68 14.77 1.44
N TYR A 179 -2.15 13.82 0.66
CA TYR A 179 -3.06 14.04 -0.45
C TYR A 179 -4.15 12.94 -0.45
N PRO A 180 -5.41 13.28 -0.76
CA PRO A 180 -5.92 14.61 -1.10
C PRO A 180 -6.09 15.52 0.14
N VAL A 181 -6.03 16.84 -0.06
CA VAL A 181 -6.05 17.82 1.04
C VAL A 181 -7.39 17.85 1.78
N GLU A 182 -8.47 17.49 1.09
CA GLU A 182 -9.81 17.38 1.64
C GLU A 182 -9.89 16.26 2.68
N ASN A 183 -9.01 15.26 2.60
CA ASN A 183 -8.93 14.14 3.53
C ASN A 183 -7.97 14.40 4.71
N LEU A 184 -7.41 15.61 4.90
CA LEU A 184 -6.48 15.89 6.01
C LEU A 184 -7.06 15.54 7.39
N LYS A 185 -8.34 15.85 7.64
CA LYS A 185 -9.02 15.47 8.89
C LYS A 185 -9.11 13.95 9.05
N LEU A 186 -9.35 13.23 7.96
CA LEU A 186 -9.38 11.77 7.96
C LEU A 186 -8.00 11.19 8.27
N PHE A 187 -6.94 11.71 7.65
CA PHE A 187 -5.57 11.24 7.92
C PHE A 187 -5.12 11.50 9.36
N ASP A 188 -5.52 12.62 9.96
CA ASP A 188 -5.30 12.88 11.40
C ASP A 188 -6.03 11.84 12.27
N GLN A 189 -7.29 11.52 11.95
CA GLN A 189 -8.03 10.46 12.66
C GLN A 189 -7.37 9.08 12.51
N ILE A 190 -6.91 8.73 11.30
CA ILE A 190 -6.17 7.49 11.05
C ILE A 190 -4.84 7.50 11.81
N THR A 191 -4.13 8.61 11.90
CA THR A 191 -2.88 8.67 12.68
C THR A 191 -3.12 8.38 14.17
N ARG A 192 -4.27 8.80 14.72
CA ARG A 192 -4.61 8.61 16.14
C ARG A 192 -5.15 7.20 16.46
N LYS A 193 -5.90 6.59 15.55
CA LYS A 193 -6.66 5.34 15.80
C LYS A 193 -6.29 4.18 14.87
N GLY A 194 -5.58 4.47 13.80
CA GLY A 194 -5.19 3.57 12.73
C GLY A 194 -3.69 3.67 12.46
N LEU A 195 -3.30 3.39 11.21
CA LEU A 195 -1.92 3.44 10.76
C LEU A 195 -1.83 4.05 9.35
N LEU A 196 -0.93 5.00 9.17
CA LEU A 196 -0.50 5.45 7.85
C LEU A 196 0.80 4.72 7.48
N ILE A 197 0.91 4.26 6.23
CA ILE A 197 2.12 3.62 5.70
C ILE A 197 2.56 4.33 4.43
N SER A 198 3.86 4.58 4.27
CA SER A 198 4.43 5.11 3.03
C SER A 198 5.73 4.39 2.65
N GLU A 199 5.98 4.27 1.35
CA GLU A 199 7.23 3.73 0.80
C GLU A 199 8.17 4.85 0.31
N VAL A 200 7.95 6.09 0.75
CA VAL A 200 8.84 7.22 0.46
C VAL A 200 9.06 8.07 1.71
N MET A 201 10.17 8.80 1.74
CA MET A 201 10.53 9.68 2.86
C MET A 201 9.44 10.72 3.18
N PRO A 202 9.32 11.20 4.44
CA PRO A 202 8.20 12.04 4.88
C PRO A 202 7.97 13.30 4.03
N SER A 203 9.03 13.91 3.50
CA SER A 203 8.94 15.14 2.68
C SER A 203 8.81 14.89 1.18
N VAL A 204 8.67 13.63 0.75
CA VAL A 204 8.45 13.30 -0.66
C VAL A 204 7.00 13.60 -1.05
N SER A 205 6.78 14.36 -2.12
CA SER A 205 5.44 14.69 -2.59
C SER A 205 4.78 13.53 -3.34
N SER A 206 3.44 13.52 -3.31
CA SER A 206 2.65 12.60 -4.14
C SER A 206 2.78 12.98 -5.61
N GLN A 207 3.03 11.99 -6.50
CA GLN A 207 3.09 12.17 -7.95
C GLN A 207 2.15 11.18 -8.64
N PRO A 208 1.56 11.49 -9.81
CA PRO A 208 0.59 10.63 -10.48
C PRO A 208 1.03 9.16 -10.62
N PHE A 209 2.28 8.91 -11.04
CA PHE A 209 2.79 7.55 -11.18
C PHE A 209 2.91 6.79 -9.85
N ARG A 210 3.18 7.49 -8.74
CA ARG A 210 3.30 6.85 -7.41
C ARG A 210 1.98 6.31 -6.89
N PHE A 211 0.83 6.81 -7.35
CA PHE A 211 -0.46 6.20 -6.99
C PHE A 211 -0.57 4.78 -7.53
N LEU A 212 -0.09 4.52 -8.75
CA LEU A 212 -0.06 3.17 -9.32
C LEU A 212 0.96 2.29 -8.59
N VAL A 213 2.15 2.84 -8.32
CA VAL A 213 3.19 2.10 -7.58
C VAL A 213 2.72 1.72 -6.18
N ARG A 214 2.05 2.63 -5.47
CA ARG A 214 1.53 2.40 -4.12
C ARG A 214 0.47 1.30 -4.07
N ASN A 215 -0.34 1.17 -5.11
CA ASN A 215 -1.47 0.24 -5.12
C ASN A 215 -1.03 -1.23 -4.93
N ARG A 216 0.17 -1.61 -5.39
CA ARG A 216 0.71 -2.95 -5.13
C ARG A 216 0.83 -3.26 -3.63
N LEU A 217 1.13 -2.26 -2.80
CA LEU A 217 1.21 -2.46 -1.35
C LEU A 217 -0.19 -2.70 -0.74
N ILE A 218 -1.22 -2.00 -1.25
CA ILE A 218 -2.61 -2.24 -0.83
C ILE A 218 -3.03 -3.67 -1.20
N ALA A 219 -2.66 -4.12 -2.40
CA ALA A 219 -2.92 -5.48 -2.85
C ALA A 219 -2.21 -6.54 -1.97
N ALA A 220 -0.96 -6.28 -1.61
CA ALA A 220 -0.09 -7.26 -0.97
C ALA A 220 -0.28 -7.39 0.55
N ILE A 221 -0.58 -6.28 1.23
CA ILE A 221 -0.65 -6.27 2.69
C ILE A 221 -1.90 -6.96 3.25
N SER A 222 -2.96 -7.06 2.44
CA SER A 222 -4.24 -7.63 2.86
C SER A 222 -4.41 -9.09 2.47
N ARG A 223 -5.34 -9.79 3.13
CA ARG A 223 -5.71 -11.17 2.77
C ARG A 223 -6.59 -11.26 1.52
N ALA A 224 -7.40 -10.24 1.26
CA ALA A 224 -8.22 -10.11 0.05
C ALA A 224 -8.25 -8.65 -0.42
N THR A 225 -8.54 -8.45 -1.70
CA THR A 225 -8.84 -7.12 -2.27
C THR A 225 -10.26 -7.09 -2.82
N VAL A 226 -11.08 -6.14 -2.36
CA VAL A 226 -12.45 -5.91 -2.82
C VAL A 226 -12.49 -4.62 -3.63
N VAL A 227 -12.92 -4.73 -4.88
CA VAL A 227 -13.13 -3.61 -5.80
C VAL A 227 -14.61 -3.22 -5.80
N ILE A 228 -14.88 -1.95 -5.50
CA ILE A 228 -16.23 -1.38 -5.49
C ILE A 228 -16.28 -0.25 -6.49
N GLU A 229 -17.02 -0.43 -7.59
CA GLU A 229 -17.09 0.50 -8.71
C GLU A 229 -15.72 0.87 -9.32
N ALA A 230 -15.52 0.44 -10.56
CA ALA A 230 -14.32 0.74 -11.33
C ALA A 230 -14.69 0.94 -12.80
N GLU A 231 -14.20 2.03 -13.39
CA GLU A 231 -14.21 2.19 -14.85
C GLU A 231 -13.32 1.12 -15.50
N TYR A 232 -13.57 0.84 -16.78
CA TYR A 232 -12.85 -0.17 -17.56
C TYR A 232 -11.31 -0.05 -17.47
N VAL A 233 -10.80 1.19 -17.42
CA VAL A 233 -9.41 1.51 -17.11
C VAL A 233 -9.36 2.39 -15.87
N SER A 234 -8.93 1.84 -14.75
CA SER A 234 -8.81 2.61 -13.51
C SER A 234 -7.73 2.05 -12.59
N GLY A 235 -7.30 2.87 -11.62
CA GLY A 235 -6.28 2.49 -10.66
C GLY A 235 -6.68 1.31 -9.76
N SER A 236 -7.98 1.14 -9.47
CA SER A 236 -8.49 0.01 -8.69
C SER A 236 -8.42 -1.32 -9.45
N ILE A 237 -8.61 -1.31 -10.78
CA ILE A 237 -8.36 -2.48 -11.64
C ILE A 237 -6.90 -2.90 -11.56
N ARG A 238 -5.97 -1.93 -11.52
CA ARG A 238 -4.56 -2.24 -11.33
C ARG A 238 -4.31 -2.92 -9.99
N THR A 239 -4.88 -2.40 -8.89
CA THR A 239 -4.76 -3.04 -7.57
C THR A 239 -5.28 -4.47 -7.57
N ALA A 240 -6.43 -4.73 -8.19
CA ALA A 240 -6.98 -6.08 -8.33
C ALA A 240 -6.02 -7.01 -9.08
N ARG A 241 -5.43 -6.55 -10.18
CA ARG A 241 -4.47 -7.36 -10.93
C ARG A 241 -3.18 -7.61 -10.16
N ASP A 242 -2.64 -6.60 -9.48
CA ASP A 242 -1.47 -6.77 -8.62
C ASP A 242 -1.77 -7.79 -7.51
N ALA A 243 -2.99 -7.82 -6.95
CA ALA A 243 -3.41 -8.82 -5.96
C ALA A 243 -3.50 -10.24 -6.56
N ALA A 244 -4.11 -10.38 -7.73
CA ALA A 244 -4.21 -11.66 -8.41
C ALA A 244 -2.84 -12.23 -8.83
N GLU A 245 -1.92 -11.37 -9.25
CA GLU A 245 -0.54 -11.74 -9.64
C GLU A 245 0.23 -12.41 -8.49
N ILE A 246 -0.05 -12.01 -7.25
CA ILE A 246 0.55 -12.57 -6.03
C ILE A 246 -0.39 -13.57 -5.32
N PHE A 247 -1.36 -14.13 -6.06
CA PHE A 247 -2.31 -15.13 -5.57
C PHE A 247 -3.12 -14.70 -4.33
N ARG A 248 -3.47 -13.42 -4.25
CA ARG A 248 -4.43 -12.90 -3.26
C ARG A 248 -5.83 -12.92 -3.86
N PRO A 249 -6.84 -13.46 -3.16
CA PRO A 249 -8.22 -13.39 -3.58
C PRO A 249 -8.67 -11.97 -3.91
N VAL A 250 -9.34 -11.84 -5.05
CA VAL A 250 -9.91 -10.57 -5.51
C VAL A 250 -11.41 -10.75 -5.60
N PHE A 251 -12.12 -9.71 -5.16
CA PHE A 251 -13.55 -9.63 -5.20
C PHE A 251 -13.97 -8.37 -5.93
N ALA A 252 -15.08 -8.43 -6.64
CA ALA A 252 -15.68 -7.29 -7.30
C ALA A 252 -17.17 -7.20 -6.95
N VAL A 253 -17.59 -6.01 -6.50
CA VAL A 253 -19.00 -5.75 -6.22
C VAL A 253 -19.73 -5.60 -7.56
N PRO A 254 -20.80 -6.38 -7.80
CA PRO A 254 -21.57 -6.26 -9.03
C PRO A 254 -22.33 -4.93 -9.05
N GLY A 255 -22.56 -4.39 -10.24
CA GLY A 255 -23.36 -3.19 -10.43
C GLY A 255 -24.22 -3.25 -11.69
N GLU A 256 -24.93 -2.16 -11.97
CA GLU A 256 -25.81 -2.03 -13.13
C GLU A 256 -25.03 -2.21 -14.44
N ILE A 257 -25.56 -3.03 -15.37
CA ILE A 257 -24.90 -3.35 -16.65
C ILE A 257 -24.68 -2.13 -17.55
N SER A 258 -25.48 -1.07 -17.37
CA SER A 258 -25.41 0.17 -18.15
C SER A 258 -24.44 1.20 -17.54
N SER A 259 -23.95 0.95 -16.32
CA SER A 259 -23.13 1.91 -15.58
C SER A 259 -21.66 1.81 -15.96
N PRO A 260 -21.02 2.89 -16.45
CA PRO A 260 -19.60 2.91 -16.76
C PRO A 260 -18.71 2.57 -15.55
N LEU A 261 -19.20 2.88 -14.34
CA LEU A 261 -18.51 2.56 -13.08
C LEU A 261 -18.60 1.07 -12.71
N SER A 262 -19.38 0.25 -13.41
CA SER A 262 -19.46 -1.19 -13.18
C SER A 262 -18.63 -2.00 -14.17
N GLU A 263 -18.28 -1.42 -15.33
CA GLU A 263 -17.57 -2.10 -16.42
C GLU A 263 -16.29 -2.80 -15.97
N GLY A 264 -15.49 -2.13 -15.14
CA GLY A 264 -14.25 -2.70 -14.61
C GLY A 264 -14.50 -3.87 -13.64
N CYS A 265 -15.55 -3.78 -12.81
CA CYS A 265 -15.92 -4.88 -11.92
C CYS A 265 -16.43 -6.09 -12.71
N HIS A 266 -17.33 -5.86 -13.68
CA HIS A 266 -17.83 -6.92 -14.57
C HIS A 266 -16.70 -7.57 -15.37
N ARG A 267 -15.73 -6.78 -15.82
CA ARG A 267 -14.54 -7.26 -16.51
C ARG A 267 -13.69 -8.15 -15.61
N LEU A 268 -13.40 -7.75 -14.39
CA LEU A 268 -12.63 -8.59 -13.45
C LEU A 268 -13.30 -9.95 -13.24
N ILE A 269 -14.63 -9.96 -13.11
CA ILE A 269 -15.42 -11.19 -12.95
C ILE A 269 -15.38 -12.04 -14.22
N SER A 270 -15.59 -11.44 -15.40
CA SER A 270 -15.61 -12.17 -16.68
C SER A 270 -14.24 -12.72 -17.08
N GLU A 271 -13.16 -12.00 -16.77
CA GLU A 271 -11.77 -12.43 -16.94
C GLU A 271 -11.33 -13.46 -15.88
N ARG A 272 -12.21 -13.84 -14.94
CA ARG A 272 -11.90 -14.75 -13.82
C ARG A 272 -10.75 -14.27 -12.93
N VAL A 273 -10.56 -12.96 -12.87
CA VAL A 273 -9.60 -12.32 -11.96
C VAL A 273 -10.22 -12.12 -10.58
N ALA A 274 -11.53 -11.87 -10.52
CA ALA A 274 -12.25 -11.66 -9.28
C ALA A 274 -13.48 -12.56 -9.16
N ASP A 275 -13.77 -12.98 -7.93
CA ASP A 275 -15.08 -13.51 -7.56
C ASP A 275 -16.07 -12.37 -7.32
N ILE A 276 -17.36 -12.69 -7.42
CA ILE A 276 -18.42 -11.73 -7.10
C ILE A 276 -18.47 -11.51 -5.59
N ALA A 277 -18.67 -10.26 -5.14
CA ALA A 277 -18.93 -9.94 -3.75
C ALA A 277 -20.25 -9.18 -3.60
N THR A 278 -21.27 -9.90 -3.17
CA THR A 278 -22.59 -9.36 -2.78
C THR A 278 -22.73 -9.20 -1.26
N SER A 279 -21.91 -9.91 -0.48
CA SER A 279 -21.85 -9.81 0.98
C SER A 279 -20.43 -9.93 1.52
N PHE A 280 -20.24 -9.60 2.80
CA PHE A 280 -18.96 -9.85 3.47
C PHE A 280 -18.75 -11.35 3.79
N ASP A 281 -19.82 -12.11 3.98
CA ASP A 281 -19.74 -13.55 4.28
C ASP A 281 -19.13 -14.35 3.12
N GLU A 282 -19.48 -14.02 1.88
CA GLU A 282 -18.85 -14.60 0.67
C GLU A 282 -17.33 -14.36 0.63
N ILE A 283 -16.89 -13.18 1.11
CA ILE A 283 -15.46 -12.87 1.19
C ILE A 283 -14.81 -13.73 2.28
N LEU A 284 -15.46 -13.84 3.45
CA LEU A 284 -14.96 -14.62 4.58
C LEU A 284 -14.80 -16.10 4.25
N GLU A 285 -15.75 -16.69 3.51
CA GLU A 285 -15.71 -18.11 3.12
C GLU A 285 -14.42 -18.47 2.38
N LEU A 286 -13.87 -17.55 1.58
CA LEU A 286 -12.66 -17.81 0.80
C LEU A 286 -11.36 -17.50 1.57
N ILE A 287 -11.38 -16.55 2.50
CA ILE A 287 -10.16 -16.09 3.18
C ILE A 287 -9.98 -16.61 4.60
N THR A 288 -11.00 -17.27 5.15
CA THR A 288 -10.92 -17.96 6.43
C THR A 288 -10.49 -19.40 6.20
N PRO A 289 -9.50 -19.92 6.94
CA PRO A 289 -9.14 -21.34 6.86
C PRO A 289 -10.36 -22.22 7.14
N ILE A 290 -10.54 -23.27 6.35
CA ILE A 290 -11.49 -24.34 6.69
C ILE A 290 -10.95 -25.01 7.95
N HIS A 291 -11.73 -24.96 9.03
CA HIS A 291 -11.44 -25.65 10.29
C HIS A 291 -11.80 -27.13 10.20
#